data_AF-A0A7M3NQ44-F1
#
_entry.id   AF-A0A7M3NQ44-F1
#
_cell.length_a   1.000
_cell.length_b   1.000
_cell.length_c   1.000
_cell.angle_alpha   90.00
_cell.angle_beta   90.00
_cell.angle_gamma   90.00
#
_symmetry.space_group_name_H-M   'P 1'
#
loop_
_entity.id
_entity.type
_entity.pdbx_description
1 polymer ?
#
loop_
_entity_poly.entity_id
_entity_poly.type
_entity_poly.pdbx_seq_one_letter_code
_entity_poly.pdbx_strand_id
1 'polypeptide(L)'
;MTTSSEQPARDSSPAPARPGRKLGPITECVGSAHRAWLTPMRDVYLTSGLTLSELSCRVRLSKSKLSELLRGCGLYPRWEIVLSLSAELKLPQWPLYRLWRYAAFEAQKTRDWIDRCSERSVAALTTSHTTAPLDHCAFHELVESEYTLYAQVFLDDEQRDSAVSDTFDILWLRWNDALASPDTRRFAWEVLRATVMARTPHLDGRPEFGAAAFNTVALRQLADAAARMNQMTESLQLFKAISRLPEHQLDVMVLLSLCGLPPDSVSALLGVPLATVQSDERHALHFLESVIPPPETERPLA
;
A
#
# COMPACT_ATOMS: atom_id res chain seq x y z
N MET A 1 28.16 27.18 70.63
CA MET A 1 28.93 26.44 69.61
C MET A 1 28.43 25.01 69.57
N THR A 2 27.53 24.70 68.64
CA THR A 2 27.14 23.36 68.21
C THR A 2 26.45 23.54 66.86
N THR A 3 27.18 23.30 65.78
CA THR A 3 26.66 23.34 64.40
C THR A 3 26.09 21.98 64.05
N SER A 4 24.76 21.86 64.00
CA SER A 4 24.10 20.71 63.36
C SER A 4 24.17 20.88 61.84
N SER A 5 24.87 19.95 61.20
CA SER A 5 24.93 19.82 59.74
C SER A 5 23.71 19.02 59.29
N GLU A 6 22.69 19.70 58.78
CA GLU A 6 21.51 19.07 58.19
C GLU A 6 21.73 18.86 56.69
N GLN A 7 21.71 17.59 56.28
CA GLN A 7 22.07 17.10 54.97
C GLN A 7 20.85 17.20 54.05
N PRO A 8 20.93 17.82 52.85
CA PRO A 8 19.75 17.98 52.01
C PRO A 8 19.34 16.63 51.41
N ALA A 9 18.03 16.37 51.49
CA ALA A 9 17.36 15.22 50.91
C ALA A 9 17.72 15.08 49.42
N ARG A 10 18.16 13.88 49.03
CA ARG A 10 18.35 13.53 47.62
C ARG A 10 16.98 13.35 46.98
N ASP A 11 16.61 14.29 46.11
CA ASP A 11 15.52 14.12 45.16
C ASP A 11 15.80 12.87 44.30
N SER A 12 15.06 11.79 44.58
CA SER A 12 15.06 10.60 43.75
C SER A 12 14.17 10.83 42.54
N SER A 13 14.68 11.57 41.54
CA SER A 13 14.10 11.56 40.20
C SER A 13 14.14 10.13 39.64
N PRO A 14 13.02 9.58 39.13
CA PRO A 14 13.02 8.25 38.54
C PRO A 14 13.97 8.22 37.35
N ALA A 15 14.94 7.29 37.37
CA ALA A 15 15.91 7.11 36.30
C ALA A 15 15.17 6.85 34.97
N PRO A 16 15.65 7.41 33.83
CA PRO A 16 15.06 7.16 32.54
C PRO A 16 15.06 5.66 32.24
N ALA A 17 13.89 5.11 31.92
CA ALA A 17 13.71 3.71 31.58
C ALA A 17 14.69 3.34 30.45
N ARG A 18 15.57 2.36 30.70
CA ARG A 18 16.52 1.86 29.72
C ARG A 18 15.76 1.47 28.44
N PRO A 19 16.17 1.94 27.24
CA PRO A 19 15.48 1.58 26.01
C PRO A 19 15.43 0.06 25.87
N GLY A 20 14.22 -0.50 25.80
CA GLY A 20 14.04 -1.91 25.51
C GLY A 20 14.70 -2.28 24.17
N ARG A 21 15.05 -3.55 24.00
CA ARG A 21 15.63 -4.07 22.75
C ARG A 21 14.75 -3.65 21.56
N LYS A 22 15.36 -3.04 20.54
CA LYS A 22 14.66 -2.58 19.34
C LYS A 22 13.96 -3.76 18.65
N LEU A 23 12.73 -3.51 18.21
CA LEU A 23 11.91 -4.48 17.49
C LEU A 23 12.53 -4.78 16.12
N GLY A 24 12.79 -6.05 15.81
CA GLY A 24 13.33 -6.47 14.50
C GLY A 24 12.37 -6.14 13.33
N PRO A 25 12.83 -6.20 12.07
CA PRO A 25 12.00 -5.90 10.89
C PRO A 25 10.85 -6.90 10.73
N ILE A 26 9.86 -6.55 9.89
CA ILE A 26 8.82 -7.48 9.44
C ILE A 26 9.50 -8.57 8.59
N THR A 27 9.21 -9.84 8.85
CA THR A 27 9.84 -10.96 8.14
C THR A 27 9.50 -10.92 6.65
N GLU A 28 10.47 -11.26 5.80
CA GLU A 28 10.32 -11.22 4.33
C GLU A 28 9.18 -12.11 3.83
N CYS A 29 8.91 -13.25 4.48
CA CYS A 29 7.83 -14.18 4.12
C CYS A 29 6.40 -13.68 4.40
N VAL A 30 6.24 -12.50 4.99
CA VAL A 30 4.92 -11.91 5.23
C VAL A 30 4.36 -11.40 3.91
N GLY A 31 3.25 -12.01 3.47
CA GLY A 31 2.50 -11.63 2.26
C GLY A 31 1.96 -10.20 2.31
N SER A 32 1.57 -9.67 1.14
CA SER A 32 1.21 -8.25 0.98
C SER A 32 -0.05 -7.87 1.77
N ALA A 33 -1.09 -8.71 1.84
CA ALA A 33 -2.26 -8.40 2.65
C ALA A 33 -1.93 -8.36 4.15
N HIS A 34 -1.08 -9.26 4.65
CA HIS A 34 -0.69 -9.24 6.05
C HIS A 34 0.11 -7.97 6.36
N ARG A 35 0.99 -7.54 5.45
CA ARG A 35 1.70 -6.25 5.57
C ARG A 35 0.76 -5.05 5.58
N ALA A 36 -0.35 -5.10 4.84
CA ALA A 36 -1.29 -3.99 4.71
C ALA A 36 -1.81 -3.47 6.05
N TRP A 37 -2.15 -4.36 7.00
CA TRP A 37 -2.55 -3.95 8.35
C TRP A 37 -1.39 -3.92 9.35
N LEU A 38 -0.38 -4.79 9.16
CA LEU A 38 0.72 -4.92 10.11
C LEU A 38 1.63 -3.69 10.11
N THR A 39 1.90 -3.11 8.94
CA THR A 39 2.78 -1.93 8.82
C THR A 39 2.19 -0.71 9.53
N PRO A 40 0.94 -0.27 9.26
CA PRO A 40 0.34 0.84 10.01
C PRO A 40 0.32 0.60 11.53
N MET A 41 -0.04 -0.61 11.96
CA MET A 41 -0.06 -0.96 13.38
C MET A 41 1.33 -0.86 14.02
N ARG A 42 2.35 -1.36 13.31
CA ARG A 42 3.73 -1.31 13.75
C ARG A 42 4.24 0.12 13.82
N ASP A 43 3.91 0.96 12.83
CA ASP A 43 4.33 2.35 12.79
C ASP A 43 3.72 3.16 13.94
N VAL A 44 2.44 2.95 14.23
CA VAL A 44 1.78 3.56 15.40
C VAL A 44 2.42 3.07 16.71
N TYR A 45 2.77 1.79 16.82
CA TYR A 45 3.53 1.30 17.96
C TYR A 45 4.89 1.99 18.10
N LEU A 46 5.67 2.09 17.01
CA LEU A 46 7.01 2.69 17.04
C LEU A 46 6.98 4.18 17.38
N THR A 47 5.94 4.89 16.94
CA THR A 47 5.74 6.33 17.22
C THR A 47 5.11 6.59 18.59
N SER A 48 4.38 5.64 19.17
CA SER A 48 3.74 5.77 20.49
C SER A 48 4.72 5.95 21.66
N GLY A 49 6.00 5.60 21.46
CA GLY A 49 7.01 5.59 22.52
C GLY A 49 6.87 4.47 23.55
N LEU A 50 5.86 3.60 23.42
CA LEU A 50 5.65 2.47 24.31
C LEU A 50 6.74 1.40 24.11
N THR A 51 7.22 0.85 25.21
CA THR A 51 8.06 -0.35 25.20
C THR A 51 7.20 -1.62 25.07
N LEU A 52 7.78 -2.70 24.53
CA LEU A 52 7.15 -4.03 24.54
C LEU A 52 6.72 -4.48 25.94
N SER A 53 7.39 -4.02 26.99
CA SER A 53 7.04 -4.37 28.38
C SER A 53 5.75 -3.69 28.84
N GLU A 54 5.61 -2.40 28.54
CA GLU A 54 4.40 -1.64 28.86
C GLU A 54 3.22 -2.17 28.07
N LEU A 55 3.40 -2.40 26.77
CA LEU A 55 2.36 -2.94 25.90
C LEU A 55 1.93 -4.34 26.37
N SER A 56 2.89 -5.21 26.73
CA SER A 56 2.65 -6.55 27.29
C SER A 56 1.76 -6.50 28.54
N CYS A 57 1.96 -5.53 29.42
CA CYS A 57 1.15 -5.35 30.62
C CYS A 57 -0.30 -4.95 30.29
N ARG A 58 -0.49 -4.05 29.32
CA ARG A 58 -1.81 -3.53 28.94
C ARG A 58 -2.66 -4.55 28.20
N VAL A 59 -2.10 -5.18 27.16
CA VAL A 59 -2.82 -6.18 26.35
C VAL A 59 -2.82 -7.59 26.96
N ARG A 60 -2.12 -7.79 28.10
CA ARG A 60 -1.96 -9.09 28.78
C ARG A 60 -1.40 -10.20 27.88
N LEU A 61 -0.46 -9.85 27.00
CA LEU A 61 0.27 -10.80 26.14
C LEU A 61 1.73 -10.85 26.54
N SER A 62 2.41 -11.97 26.31
CA SER A 62 3.84 -12.06 26.57
C SER A 62 4.64 -11.16 25.61
N LYS A 63 5.77 -10.61 26.07
CA LYS A 63 6.67 -9.78 25.24
C LYS A 63 7.13 -10.52 23.98
N SER A 64 7.38 -11.82 24.10
CA SER A 64 7.75 -12.68 22.97
C SER A 64 6.61 -12.77 21.94
N LYS A 65 5.36 -12.96 22.41
CA LYS A 65 4.20 -13.05 21.51
C LYS A 65 3.93 -11.72 20.79
N LEU A 66 4.06 -10.60 21.50
CA LEU A 66 3.95 -9.27 20.89
C LEU A 66 5.05 -9.02 19.85
N SER A 67 6.29 -9.39 20.16
CA SER A 67 7.38 -9.28 19.20
C SER A 67 7.22 -10.21 18.01
N GLU A 68 6.61 -11.39 18.17
CA GLU A 68 6.28 -12.30 17.09
C GLU A 68 5.22 -11.66 16.17
N LEU A 69 4.12 -11.18 16.74
CA LEU A 69 3.03 -10.52 16.02
C LEU A 69 3.50 -9.28 15.25
N LEU A 70 4.20 -8.35 15.90
CA LEU A 70 4.65 -7.09 15.29
C LEU A 70 5.77 -7.25 14.25
N ARG A 71 6.26 -8.48 14.06
CA ARG A 71 7.17 -8.86 12.97
C ARG A 71 6.50 -9.73 11.91
N GLY A 72 5.24 -10.10 12.11
CA GLY A 72 4.51 -11.05 11.26
C GLY A 72 5.12 -12.46 11.29
N CYS A 73 5.83 -12.83 12.36
CA CYS A 73 6.37 -14.17 12.51
C CYS A 73 5.29 -15.16 12.97
N GLY A 74 5.44 -16.44 12.62
CA GLY A 74 4.61 -17.52 13.17
C GLY A 74 3.22 -17.63 12.55
N LEU A 75 2.27 -18.13 13.35
CA LEU A 75 0.89 -18.36 12.90
C LEU A 75 0.14 -17.03 12.75
N TYR A 76 -0.70 -16.96 11.72
CA TYR A 76 -1.60 -15.82 11.50
C TYR A 76 -2.42 -15.51 12.76
N PRO A 77 -2.41 -14.26 13.26
CA PRO A 77 -2.99 -13.93 14.55
C PRO A 77 -4.52 -13.99 14.51
N ARG A 78 -5.11 -14.44 15.62
CA ARG A 78 -6.56 -14.35 15.80
C ARG A 78 -6.98 -12.89 15.99
N TRP A 79 -8.19 -12.55 15.55
CA TRP A 79 -8.69 -11.18 15.59
C TRP A 79 -8.72 -10.60 17.01
N GLU A 80 -9.02 -11.39 18.04
CA GLU A 80 -9.09 -10.88 19.42
C GLU A 80 -7.76 -10.30 19.91
N ILE A 81 -6.64 -10.84 19.40
CA ILE A 81 -5.30 -10.38 19.70
C ILE A 81 -5.05 -9.03 19.01
N VAL A 82 -5.40 -8.93 17.73
CA VAL A 82 -5.24 -7.72 16.91
C VAL A 82 -6.14 -6.60 17.44
N LEU A 83 -7.37 -6.92 17.83
CA LEU A 83 -8.35 -6.01 18.42
C LEU A 83 -7.88 -5.46 19.78
N SER A 84 -7.33 -6.31 20.65
CA SER A 84 -6.79 -5.87 21.94
C SER A 84 -5.64 -4.87 21.74
N LEU A 85 -4.78 -5.14 20.76
CA LEU A 85 -3.66 -4.27 20.43
C LEU A 85 -4.11 -2.96 19.78
N SER A 86 -5.09 -3.01 18.88
CA SER A 86 -5.62 -1.82 18.22
C SER A 86 -6.32 -0.87 19.17
N ALA A 87 -7.03 -1.40 20.18
CA ALA A 87 -7.61 -0.59 21.25
C ALA A 87 -6.55 0.18 22.04
N GLU A 88 -5.44 -0.46 22.40
CA GLU A 88 -4.32 0.19 23.12
C GLU A 88 -3.59 1.22 22.26
N LEU A 89 -3.43 0.94 20.97
CA LEU A 89 -2.79 1.84 20.00
C LEU A 89 -3.75 2.90 19.43
N LYS A 90 -5.02 2.88 19.83
CA LYS A 90 -6.08 3.79 19.36
C LYS A 90 -6.24 3.80 17.84
N LEU A 91 -6.08 2.64 17.21
CA LEU A 91 -6.27 2.47 15.77
C LEU A 91 -7.76 2.30 15.43
N PRO A 92 -8.24 2.84 14.29
CA PRO A 92 -9.57 2.56 13.78
C PRO A 92 -9.76 1.06 13.56
N GLN A 93 -10.74 0.46 14.24
CA GLN A 93 -10.87 -1.00 14.30
C GLN A 93 -11.52 -1.60 13.04
N TRP A 94 -12.41 -0.86 12.38
CA TRP A 94 -13.12 -1.32 11.20
C TRP A 94 -12.24 -1.52 9.95
N PRO A 95 -11.45 -0.51 9.48
CA PRO A 95 -10.53 -0.73 8.37
C PRO A 95 -9.47 -1.79 8.71
N LEU A 96 -9.03 -1.83 9.98
CA LEU A 96 -8.11 -2.86 10.45
C LEU A 96 -8.70 -4.27 10.35
N TYR A 97 -9.98 -4.44 10.70
CA TYR A 97 -10.69 -5.70 10.58
C TYR A 97 -10.79 -6.17 9.12
N ARG A 98 -11.12 -5.26 8.20
CA ARG A 98 -11.22 -5.58 6.76
C ARG A 98 -9.89 -6.09 6.21
N LEU A 99 -8.80 -5.37 6.46
CA LEU A 99 -7.46 -5.79 6.07
C LEU A 99 -7.03 -7.10 6.74
N TRP A 100 -7.31 -7.26 8.04
CA TRP A 100 -7.04 -8.51 8.77
C TRP A 100 -7.81 -9.69 8.18
N ARG A 101 -9.07 -9.48 7.79
CA ARG A 101 -9.91 -10.53 7.20
C ARG A 101 -9.39 -10.93 5.82
N TYR A 102 -9.03 -9.99 4.97
CA TYR A 102 -8.45 -10.27 3.66
C TYR A 102 -7.13 -11.06 3.79
N ALA A 103 -6.24 -10.61 4.66
CA ALA A 103 -5.00 -11.30 4.96
C ALA A 103 -5.17 -12.70 5.58
N ALA A 104 -6.28 -12.94 6.30
CA ALA A 104 -6.61 -14.27 6.79
C ALA A 104 -6.93 -15.24 5.63
N PHE A 105 -7.66 -14.78 4.60
CA PHE A 105 -7.93 -15.58 3.41
C PHE A 105 -6.66 -15.89 2.62
N GLU A 106 -5.78 -14.89 2.43
CA GLU A 106 -4.47 -15.11 1.79
C GLU A 106 -3.64 -16.15 2.56
N ALA A 107 -3.69 -16.10 3.90
CA ALA A 107 -3.08 -17.09 4.79
C ALA A 107 -3.82 -18.45 4.86
N GLN A 108 -4.70 -18.72 3.90
CA GLN A 108 -5.45 -19.98 3.74
C GLN A 108 -6.31 -20.33 4.96
N LYS A 109 -6.86 -19.32 5.65
CA LYS A 109 -7.84 -19.53 6.73
C LYS A 109 -9.23 -19.72 6.14
N THR A 110 -9.96 -20.68 6.68
CA THR A 110 -11.34 -20.94 6.27
C THR A 110 -12.27 -19.83 6.76
N ARG A 111 -13.37 -19.63 6.03
CA ARG A 111 -14.42 -18.68 6.43
C ARG A 111 -14.92 -18.96 7.85
N ASP A 112 -15.20 -20.22 8.19
CA ASP A 112 -15.62 -20.62 9.54
C ASP A 112 -14.60 -20.28 10.64
N TRP A 113 -13.30 -20.26 10.31
CA TRP A 113 -12.28 -19.84 11.26
C TRP A 113 -12.33 -18.32 11.49
N ILE A 114 -12.50 -17.55 10.42
CA ILE A 114 -12.60 -16.08 10.46
C ILE A 114 -13.85 -15.67 11.24
N ASP A 115 -14.99 -16.28 10.94
CA ASP A 115 -16.27 -16.00 11.58
C ASP A 115 -16.17 -16.30 13.08
N ARG A 116 -15.63 -17.46 13.49
CA ARG A 116 -15.40 -17.79 14.91
C ARG A 116 -14.43 -16.85 15.62
N CYS A 117 -13.40 -16.33 14.94
CA CYS A 117 -12.47 -15.38 15.55
C CYS A 117 -13.08 -13.98 15.74
N SER A 118 -14.16 -13.68 15.02
CA SER A 118 -14.70 -12.33 14.96
C SER A 118 -16.14 -12.22 15.49
N GLU A 119 -16.83 -13.34 15.70
CA GLU A 119 -18.21 -13.50 16.16
C GLU A 119 -18.61 -12.54 17.28
N ARG A 120 -17.81 -12.47 18.36
CA ARG A 120 -18.13 -11.63 19.53
C ARG A 120 -17.93 -10.14 19.31
N SER A 121 -17.19 -9.75 18.27
CA SER A 121 -16.71 -8.39 18.08
C SER A 121 -17.26 -7.72 16.82
N VAL A 122 -17.58 -8.47 15.76
CA VAL A 122 -18.05 -7.90 14.48
C VAL A 122 -19.34 -7.12 14.66
N ALA A 123 -20.30 -7.67 15.40
CA ALA A 123 -21.55 -6.96 15.70
C ALA A 123 -21.31 -5.64 16.43
N ALA A 124 -20.35 -5.60 17.37
CA ALA A 124 -19.96 -4.37 18.04
C ALA A 124 -19.22 -3.41 17.10
N LEU A 125 -18.38 -3.91 16.19
CA LEU A 125 -17.66 -3.11 15.20
C LEU A 125 -18.58 -2.47 14.15
N THR A 126 -19.64 -3.17 13.75
CA THR A 126 -20.62 -2.66 12.77
C THR A 126 -21.64 -1.73 13.40
N THR A 127 -21.97 -1.89 14.69
CA THR A 127 -22.92 -1.04 15.41
C THR A 127 -22.27 0.18 16.05
N SER A 128 -21.01 0.07 16.49
CA SER A 128 -20.21 1.21 16.91
C SER A 128 -19.74 1.92 15.64
N HIS A 129 -20.53 2.89 15.17
CA HIS A 129 -20.26 3.71 13.99
C HIS A 129 -18.86 4.36 14.06
N THR A 130 -17.83 3.59 13.72
CA THR A 130 -16.53 4.13 13.35
C THR A 130 -16.71 4.54 11.90
N THR A 131 -17.43 5.62 11.67
CA THR A 131 -17.53 6.21 10.33
C THR A 131 -16.15 6.73 9.97
N ALA A 132 -15.73 6.54 8.72
CA ALA A 132 -14.48 7.13 8.26
C ALA A 132 -14.52 8.66 8.42
N PRO A 133 -13.37 9.31 8.65
CA PRO A 133 -13.29 10.77 8.65
C PRO A 133 -13.97 11.34 7.40
N LEU A 134 -14.73 12.42 7.54
CA LEU A 134 -15.53 12.97 6.43
C LEU A 134 -14.65 13.38 5.23
N ASP A 135 -13.48 13.93 5.52
CA ASP A 135 -12.44 14.28 4.56
C ASP A 135 -11.82 13.05 3.89
N HIS A 136 -11.68 11.92 4.60
CA HIS A 136 -11.32 10.64 4.00
C HIS A 136 -12.40 10.15 3.03
N CYS A 137 -13.68 10.22 3.41
CA CYS A 137 -14.80 9.86 2.53
C CYS A 137 -14.83 10.73 1.28
N ALA A 138 -14.72 12.05 1.44
CA ALA A 138 -14.71 12.99 0.32
C ALA A 138 -13.50 12.76 -0.60
N PHE A 139 -12.34 12.43 -0.04
CA PHE A 139 -11.17 12.06 -0.81
C PHE A 139 -11.38 10.76 -1.58
N HIS A 140 -11.96 9.73 -0.94
CA HIS A 140 -12.29 8.45 -1.54
C HIS A 140 -13.20 8.64 -2.76
N GLU A 141 -14.32 9.34 -2.61
CA GLU A 141 -15.26 9.63 -3.71
C GLU A 141 -14.60 10.38 -4.87
N LEU A 142 -13.60 11.22 -4.59
CA LEU A 142 -12.92 12.04 -5.60
C LEU A 142 -11.95 11.25 -6.48
N VAL A 143 -11.30 10.20 -5.97
CA VAL A 143 -10.16 9.56 -6.66
C VAL A 143 -10.35 8.07 -6.95
N GLU A 144 -11.42 7.45 -6.45
CA GLU A 144 -11.66 6.01 -6.59
C GLU A 144 -11.65 5.54 -8.06
N SER A 145 -12.26 6.31 -8.96
CA SER A 145 -12.33 5.97 -10.38
C SER A 145 -10.93 5.89 -11.01
N GLU A 146 -10.10 6.89 -10.77
CA GLU A 146 -8.75 6.98 -11.31
C GLU A 146 -7.82 5.94 -10.69
N TYR A 147 -7.98 5.65 -9.40
CA TYR A 147 -7.25 4.59 -8.71
C TYR A 147 -7.60 3.21 -9.29
N THR A 148 -8.89 3.00 -9.59
CA THR A 148 -9.38 1.77 -10.23
C THR A 148 -8.81 1.61 -11.64
N LEU A 149 -8.79 2.69 -12.45
CA LEU A 149 -8.21 2.68 -13.79
C LEU A 149 -6.72 2.32 -13.76
N TYR A 150 -5.95 2.91 -12.83
CA TYR A 150 -4.53 2.59 -12.69
C TYR A 150 -4.33 1.13 -12.27
N ALA A 151 -5.05 0.66 -11.25
CA ALA A 151 -4.92 -0.71 -10.75
C ALA A 151 -5.28 -1.76 -11.81
N GLN A 152 -6.28 -1.48 -12.66
CA GLN A 152 -6.72 -2.37 -13.74
C GLN A 152 -5.64 -2.64 -14.80
N VAL A 153 -4.65 -1.76 -14.94
CA VAL A 153 -3.55 -1.96 -15.88
C VAL A 153 -2.66 -3.15 -15.46
N PHE A 154 -2.60 -3.43 -14.16
CA PHE A 154 -1.68 -4.42 -13.59
C PHE A 154 -2.37 -5.66 -13.03
N LEU A 155 -3.63 -5.53 -12.61
CA LEU A 155 -4.34 -6.53 -11.83
C LEU A 155 -5.62 -6.98 -12.54
N ASP A 156 -6.03 -8.22 -12.28
CA ASP A 156 -7.38 -8.68 -12.65
C ASP A 156 -8.47 -7.97 -11.81
N ASP A 157 -9.74 -8.17 -12.18
CA ASP A 157 -10.86 -7.46 -11.55
C ASP A 157 -10.95 -7.69 -10.02
N GLU A 158 -10.73 -8.93 -9.56
CA GLU A 158 -10.83 -9.25 -8.13
C GLU A 158 -9.66 -8.66 -7.34
N GLN A 159 -8.45 -8.77 -7.89
CA GLN A 159 -7.24 -8.21 -7.30
C GLN A 159 -7.26 -6.68 -7.29
N ARG A 160 -7.77 -6.05 -8.37
CA ARG A 160 -7.97 -4.61 -8.51
C ARG A 160 -8.91 -4.09 -7.44
N ASP A 161 -10.12 -4.63 -7.35
CA ASP A 161 -11.14 -4.16 -6.42
C ASP A 161 -10.66 -4.29 -4.97
N SER A 162 -10.01 -5.43 -4.68
CA SER A 162 -9.40 -5.65 -3.37
C SER A 162 -8.23 -4.69 -3.09
N ALA A 163 -7.44 -4.30 -4.11
CA ALA A 163 -6.28 -3.42 -3.92
C ALA A 163 -6.71 -1.98 -3.68
N VAL A 164 -7.74 -1.52 -4.41
CA VAL A 164 -8.34 -0.20 -4.22
C VAL A 164 -9.02 -0.14 -2.84
N SER A 165 -9.81 -1.15 -2.46
CA SER A 165 -10.41 -1.22 -1.12
C SER A 165 -9.36 -1.19 -0.01
N ASP A 166 -8.31 -2.02 -0.12
CA ASP A 166 -7.24 -2.07 0.87
C ASP A 166 -6.48 -0.74 0.96
N THR A 167 -6.29 -0.05 -0.17
CA THR A 167 -5.67 1.28 -0.19
C THR A 167 -6.44 2.26 0.68
N PHE A 168 -7.78 2.33 0.53
CA PHE A 168 -8.59 3.23 1.35
C PHE A 168 -8.66 2.81 2.82
N ASP A 169 -8.59 1.51 3.12
CA ASP A 169 -8.45 1.02 4.50
C ASP A 169 -7.10 1.40 5.13
N ILE A 170 -6.00 1.28 4.39
CA ILE A 170 -4.67 1.73 4.84
C ILE A 170 -4.67 3.24 5.04
N LEU A 171 -5.25 4.00 4.11
CA LEU A 171 -5.36 5.45 4.23
C LEU A 171 -6.19 5.86 5.43
N TRP A 172 -7.27 5.14 5.74
CA TRP A 172 -8.05 5.41 6.94
C TRP A 172 -7.22 5.16 8.21
N LEU A 173 -6.46 4.06 8.27
CA LEU A 173 -5.57 3.78 9.42
C LEU A 173 -4.49 4.87 9.59
N ARG A 174 -4.07 5.50 8.49
CA ARG A 174 -2.96 6.47 8.45
C ARG A 174 -3.41 7.88 8.07
N TRP A 175 -4.70 8.20 8.24
CA TRP A 175 -5.25 9.43 7.66
C TRP A 175 -4.63 10.69 8.26
N ASN A 176 -4.36 10.66 9.57
CA ASN A 176 -3.65 11.75 10.24
C ASN A 176 -2.22 11.95 9.70
N ASP A 177 -1.53 10.87 9.31
CA ASP A 177 -0.21 10.98 8.68
C ASP A 177 -0.33 11.64 7.29
N ALA A 178 -1.37 11.25 6.54
CA ALA A 178 -1.64 11.81 5.21
C ALA A 178 -1.94 13.31 5.27
N LEU A 179 -2.74 13.75 6.25
CA LEU A 179 -3.05 15.16 6.50
C LEU A 179 -1.85 15.95 7.03
N ALA A 180 -0.94 15.31 7.78
CA ALA A 180 0.29 15.93 8.27
C ALA A 180 1.40 15.96 7.22
N SER A 181 1.26 15.21 6.13
CA SER A 181 2.25 15.17 5.05
C SER A 181 2.26 16.49 4.24
N PRO A 182 3.37 16.84 3.57
CA PRO A 182 3.42 18.04 2.72
C PRO A 182 2.40 18.03 1.58
N ASP A 183 2.03 16.84 1.11
CA ASP A 183 1.03 16.64 0.06
C ASP A 183 0.26 15.33 0.31
N THR A 184 -1.00 15.47 0.74
CA THR A 184 -1.89 14.35 1.02
C THR A 184 -2.17 13.49 -0.22
N ARG A 185 -2.21 14.09 -1.41
CA ARG A 185 -2.49 13.34 -2.66
C ARG A 185 -1.31 12.47 -3.04
N ARG A 186 -0.10 13.03 -2.94
CA ARG A 186 1.14 12.27 -3.14
C ARG A 186 1.25 11.11 -2.14
N PHE A 187 0.99 11.38 -0.87
CA PHE A 187 0.98 10.33 0.16
C PHE A 187 -0.02 9.22 -0.20
N ALA A 188 -1.24 9.59 -0.59
CA ALA A 188 -2.26 8.64 -0.97
C ALA A 188 -1.89 7.83 -2.24
N TRP A 189 -1.30 8.49 -3.23
CA TRP A 189 -0.77 7.83 -4.42
C TRP A 189 0.29 6.79 -4.08
N GLU A 190 1.24 7.14 -3.20
CA GLU A 190 2.30 6.21 -2.78
C GLU A 190 1.71 4.97 -2.07
N VAL A 191 0.63 5.13 -1.29
CA VAL A 191 -0.10 4.00 -0.68
C VAL A 191 -0.79 3.13 -1.74
N LEU A 192 -1.49 3.73 -2.71
CA LEU A 192 -2.11 2.99 -3.81
C LEU A 192 -1.06 2.22 -4.58
N ARG A 193 -0.02 2.91 -5.05
CA ARG A 193 1.05 2.34 -5.86
C ARG A 193 1.71 1.16 -5.15
N ALA A 194 2.06 1.32 -3.87
CA ALA A 194 2.64 0.24 -3.09
C ALA A 194 1.70 -0.97 -2.99
N THR A 195 0.40 -0.73 -2.81
CA THR A 195 -0.62 -1.78 -2.70
C THR A 195 -0.81 -2.53 -4.02
N VAL A 196 -0.87 -1.81 -5.14
CA VAL A 196 -0.97 -2.39 -6.49
C VAL A 196 0.29 -3.19 -6.81
N MET A 197 1.47 -2.58 -6.69
CA MET A 197 2.75 -3.22 -7.03
C MET A 197 3.06 -4.43 -6.15
N ALA A 198 2.60 -4.46 -4.90
CA ALA A 198 2.75 -5.64 -4.05
C ALA A 198 1.93 -6.87 -4.52
N ARG A 199 1.00 -6.68 -5.47
CA ARG A 199 0.17 -7.73 -6.08
C ARG A 199 0.50 -7.96 -7.54
N THR A 200 1.11 -6.99 -8.20
CA THR A 200 1.56 -7.10 -9.58
C THR A 200 2.65 -8.16 -9.69
N PRO A 201 2.53 -9.13 -10.61
CA PRO A 201 3.62 -10.05 -10.93
C PRO A 201 4.85 -9.27 -11.41
N HIS A 202 6.03 -9.67 -10.94
CA HIS A 202 7.29 -9.04 -11.34
C HIS A 202 8.19 -10.04 -12.05
N LEU A 203 8.70 -9.65 -13.22
CA LEU A 203 9.73 -10.39 -13.95
C LEU A 203 11.00 -9.56 -13.98
N ASP A 204 12.12 -10.12 -13.48
CA ASP A 204 13.39 -9.41 -13.32
C ASP A 204 13.28 -8.09 -12.53
N GLY A 205 12.40 -8.05 -11.52
CA GLY A 205 12.15 -6.87 -10.70
C GLY A 205 11.32 -5.78 -11.38
N ARG A 206 10.65 -6.09 -12.51
CA ARG A 206 9.82 -5.14 -13.25
C ARG A 206 8.36 -5.60 -13.30
N PRO A 207 7.39 -4.68 -13.21
CA PRO A 207 5.99 -5.03 -13.23
C PRO A 207 5.59 -5.61 -14.59
N GLU A 208 4.84 -6.69 -14.57
CA GLU A 208 4.24 -7.26 -15.78
C GLU A 208 2.91 -6.59 -16.11
N PHE A 209 2.68 -6.37 -17.40
CA PHE A 209 1.46 -5.78 -17.96
C PHE A 209 0.56 -6.84 -18.61
N GLY A 210 0.68 -8.11 -18.22
CA GLY A 210 0.12 -9.26 -18.93
C GLY A 210 -1.30 -9.01 -19.42
N ALA A 211 -2.23 -8.75 -18.52
CA ALA A 211 -3.64 -8.52 -18.89
C ALA A 211 -3.88 -7.32 -19.82
N ALA A 212 -3.13 -6.22 -19.65
CA ALA A 212 -3.25 -5.02 -20.48
C ALA A 212 -2.69 -5.22 -21.90
N ALA A 213 -1.55 -5.93 -22.02
CA ALA A 213 -0.89 -6.18 -23.30
C ALA A 213 -1.75 -7.01 -24.27
N PHE A 214 -2.57 -7.92 -23.74
CA PHE A 214 -3.52 -8.73 -24.52
C PHE A 214 -4.83 -8.02 -24.85
N ASN A 215 -5.10 -6.85 -24.25
CA ASN A 215 -6.39 -6.16 -24.32
C ASN A 215 -6.32 -4.77 -24.98
N THR A 216 -5.32 -4.52 -25.82
CA THR A 216 -5.20 -3.24 -26.52
C THR A 216 -6.33 -3.03 -27.53
N VAL A 217 -6.72 -1.77 -27.76
CA VAL A 217 -7.72 -1.40 -28.78
C VAL A 217 -7.27 -1.87 -30.17
N ALA A 218 -5.98 -1.74 -30.48
CA ALA A 218 -5.39 -2.19 -31.75
C ALA A 218 -5.60 -3.71 -31.98
N LEU A 219 -5.39 -4.55 -30.96
CA LEU A 219 -5.62 -5.99 -31.07
C LEU A 219 -7.10 -6.35 -31.30
N ARG A 220 -8.03 -5.61 -30.69
CA ARG A 220 -9.47 -5.86 -30.78
C ARG A 220 -10.06 -5.51 -32.15
N GLN A 221 -9.42 -4.60 -32.88
CA GLN A 221 -9.90 -4.14 -34.19
C GLN A 221 -9.42 -5.00 -35.37
N LEU A 222 -8.43 -5.86 -35.16
CA LEU A 222 -7.88 -6.72 -36.21
C LEU A 222 -8.70 -8.00 -36.36
N ALA A 223 -9.20 -8.28 -37.57
CA ALA A 223 -9.92 -9.51 -37.90
C ALA A 223 -8.96 -10.65 -38.32
N ASP A 224 -7.90 -10.31 -39.05
CA ASP A 224 -6.91 -11.25 -39.57
C ASP A 224 -5.99 -11.83 -38.47
N ALA A 225 -5.72 -13.13 -38.56
CA ALA A 225 -4.95 -13.85 -37.54
C ALA A 225 -3.45 -13.54 -37.59
N ALA A 226 -2.87 -13.34 -38.78
CA ALA A 226 -1.45 -13.03 -38.93
C ALA A 226 -1.16 -11.58 -38.48
N ALA A 227 -1.99 -10.63 -38.89
CA ALA A 227 -1.93 -9.24 -38.44
C ALA A 227 -2.10 -9.13 -36.92
N ARG A 228 -3.03 -9.90 -36.34
CA ARG A 228 -3.22 -9.95 -34.87
C ARG A 228 -1.98 -10.47 -34.14
N MET A 229 -1.30 -11.48 -34.68
CA MET A 229 -0.07 -12.01 -34.11
C MET A 229 1.09 -10.99 -34.14
N ASN A 230 1.23 -10.25 -35.24
CA ASN A 230 2.23 -9.19 -35.35
C ASN A 230 1.94 -8.05 -34.37
N GLN A 231 0.68 -7.56 -34.32
CA GLN A 231 0.27 -6.53 -33.37
C GLN A 231 0.45 -6.97 -31.92
N MET A 232 0.25 -8.25 -31.61
CA MET A 232 0.49 -8.81 -30.28
C MET A 232 1.97 -8.70 -29.92
N THR A 233 2.84 -9.08 -30.85
CA THR A 233 4.29 -9.03 -30.67
C THR A 233 4.76 -7.60 -30.42
N GLU A 234 4.27 -6.63 -31.21
CA GLU A 234 4.56 -5.20 -31.02
C GLU A 234 4.04 -4.69 -29.68
N SER A 235 2.81 -5.06 -29.30
CA SER A 235 2.22 -4.67 -28.00
C SER A 235 3.08 -5.21 -26.85
N LEU A 236 3.45 -6.50 -26.89
CA LEU A 236 4.32 -7.11 -25.87
C LEU A 236 5.69 -6.42 -25.78
N GLN A 237 6.29 -6.05 -26.92
CA GLN A 237 7.55 -5.30 -26.94
C GLN A 237 7.40 -3.91 -26.30
N LEU A 238 6.33 -3.17 -26.63
CA LEU A 238 6.04 -1.86 -26.05
C LEU A 238 5.82 -1.96 -24.53
N PHE A 239 4.96 -2.85 -24.06
CA PHE A 239 4.72 -3.02 -22.63
C PHE A 239 5.96 -3.49 -21.88
N LYS A 240 6.80 -4.34 -22.50
CA LYS A 240 8.09 -4.72 -21.94
C LYS A 240 9.09 -3.57 -21.89
N ALA A 241 8.99 -2.58 -22.79
CA ALA A 241 9.80 -1.36 -22.73
C ALA A 241 9.28 -0.43 -21.63
N ILE A 242 7.95 -0.23 -21.56
CA ILE A 242 7.29 0.56 -20.51
C ILE A 242 7.66 0.04 -19.12
N SER A 243 7.68 -1.28 -18.89
CA SER A 243 8.05 -1.86 -17.58
C SER A 243 9.48 -1.56 -17.12
N ARG A 244 10.33 -1.00 -17.98
CA ARG A 244 11.71 -0.62 -17.66
C ARG A 244 11.85 0.83 -17.23
N LEU A 245 10.77 1.62 -17.36
CA LEU A 245 10.80 3.02 -16.97
C LEU A 245 11.05 3.15 -15.45
N PRO A 246 11.73 4.22 -15.02
CA PRO A 246 11.74 4.65 -13.63
C PRO A 246 10.33 4.78 -13.06
N GLU A 247 10.16 4.55 -11.77
CA GLU A 247 8.85 4.46 -11.11
C GLU A 247 7.89 5.62 -11.43
N HIS A 248 8.36 6.86 -11.32
CA HIS A 248 7.53 8.04 -11.62
C HIS A 248 7.18 8.16 -13.11
N GLN A 249 8.12 7.83 -13.99
CA GLN A 249 7.89 7.85 -15.45
C GLN A 249 6.92 6.75 -15.86
N LEU A 250 7.00 5.58 -15.22
CA LEU A 250 6.05 4.50 -15.38
C LEU A 250 4.64 4.98 -15.04
N ASP A 251 4.46 5.54 -13.84
CA ASP A 251 3.15 6.00 -13.36
C ASP A 251 2.56 7.05 -14.32
N VAL A 252 3.35 8.04 -14.73
CA VAL A 252 2.95 9.07 -15.69
C VAL A 252 2.54 8.45 -17.03
N MET A 253 3.35 7.55 -17.58
CA MET A 253 3.03 6.89 -18.86
C MET A 253 1.79 6.02 -18.78
N VAL A 254 1.59 5.30 -17.68
CA VAL A 254 0.37 4.49 -17.48
C VAL A 254 -0.85 5.39 -17.44
N LEU A 255 -0.84 6.45 -16.63
CA LEU A 255 -1.99 7.32 -16.47
C LEU A 255 -2.33 8.08 -17.75
N LEU A 256 -1.33 8.63 -18.45
CA LEU A 256 -1.54 9.37 -19.69
C LEU A 256 -1.93 8.46 -20.86
N SER A 257 -1.15 7.41 -21.11
CA SER A 257 -1.27 6.62 -22.35
C SER A 257 -2.20 5.42 -22.22
N LEU A 258 -2.26 4.77 -21.05
CA LEU A 258 -3.07 3.56 -20.87
C LEU A 258 -4.43 3.87 -20.24
N CYS A 259 -4.48 4.82 -19.30
CA CYS A 259 -5.74 5.25 -18.67
C CYS A 259 -6.40 6.43 -19.41
N GLY A 260 -5.67 7.14 -20.29
CA GLY A 260 -6.20 8.25 -21.09
C GLY A 260 -6.51 9.51 -20.27
N LEU A 261 -5.86 9.70 -19.12
CA LEU A 261 -6.07 10.87 -18.27
C LEU A 261 -5.39 12.11 -18.87
N PRO A 262 -6.00 13.30 -18.75
CA PRO A 262 -5.34 14.52 -19.16
C PRO A 262 -4.19 14.89 -18.20
N PRO A 263 -3.14 15.59 -18.68
CA PRO A 263 -1.97 15.95 -17.86
C PRO A 263 -2.28 16.66 -16.55
N ASP A 264 -3.30 17.54 -16.54
CA ASP A 264 -3.73 18.25 -15.33
C ASP A 264 -4.32 17.28 -14.28
N SER A 265 -5.11 16.29 -14.71
CA SER A 265 -5.62 15.25 -13.82
C SER A 265 -4.50 14.37 -13.28
N VAL A 266 -3.51 14.03 -14.11
CA VAL A 266 -2.32 13.26 -13.65
C VAL A 266 -1.52 14.05 -12.62
N SER A 267 -1.28 15.34 -12.88
CA SER A 267 -0.62 16.25 -11.92
C SER A 267 -1.37 16.30 -10.59
N ALA A 268 -2.69 16.47 -10.64
CA ALA A 268 -3.54 16.49 -9.47
C ALA A 268 -3.59 15.14 -8.74
N LEU A 269 -3.58 14.01 -9.46
CA LEU A 269 -3.65 12.67 -8.85
C LEU A 269 -2.35 12.29 -8.14
N LEU A 270 -1.22 12.58 -8.77
CA LEU A 270 0.12 12.24 -8.27
C LEU A 270 0.62 13.20 -7.17
N GLY A 271 0.01 14.38 -7.04
CA GLY A 271 0.52 15.43 -6.15
C GLY A 271 1.88 15.97 -6.60
N VAL A 272 2.05 16.17 -7.92
CA VAL A 272 3.28 16.72 -8.51
C VAL A 272 2.97 17.86 -9.48
N PRO A 273 3.87 18.82 -9.69
CA PRO A 273 3.65 19.91 -10.65
C PRO A 273 3.41 19.40 -12.08
N LEU A 274 2.55 20.07 -12.84
CA LEU A 274 2.30 19.76 -14.26
C LEU A 274 3.58 19.71 -15.10
N ALA A 275 4.53 20.61 -14.84
CA ALA A 275 5.82 20.62 -15.53
C ALA A 275 6.62 19.33 -15.29
N THR A 276 6.49 18.72 -14.11
CA THR A 276 7.10 17.42 -13.80
C THR A 276 6.47 16.31 -14.62
N VAL A 277 5.12 16.26 -14.70
CA VAL A 277 4.39 15.31 -15.55
C VAL A 277 4.87 15.40 -17.01
N GLN A 278 4.94 16.61 -17.56
CA GLN A 278 5.40 16.83 -18.94
C GLN A 278 6.88 16.50 -19.15
N SER A 279 7.72 16.66 -18.13
CA SER A 279 9.13 16.27 -18.21
C SER A 279 9.27 14.75 -18.18
N ASP A 280 8.56 14.08 -17.28
CA ASP A 280 8.58 12.63 -17.14
C ASP A 280 8.01 11.93 -18.38
N GLU A 281 6.92 12.45 -18.95
CA GLU A 281 6.37 11.98 -20.22
C GLU A 281 7.39 12.08 -21.35
N ARG A 282 8.03 13.25 -21.55
CA ARG A 282 9.04 13.43 -22.59
C ARG A 282 10.24 12.50 -22.42
N HIS A 283 10.72 12.32 -21.18
CA HIS A 283 11.82 11.40 -20.91
C HIS A 283 11.44 9.94 -21.16
N ALA A 284 10.22 9.55 -20.80
CA ALA A 284 9.72 8.21 -21.06
C ALA A 284 9.58 7.95 -22.56
N LEU A 285 9.01 8.89 -23.34
CA LEU A 285 8.90 8.77 -24.80
C LEU A 285 10.28 8.65 -25.46
N HIS A 286 11.23 9.51 -25.09
CA HIS A 286 12.59 9.42 -25.61
C HIS A 286 13.25 8.07 -25.27
N PHE A 287 13.01 7.53 -24.08
CA PHE A 287 13.48 6.18 -23.72
C PHE A 287 12.84 5.10 -24.61
N LEU A 288 11.52 5.15 -24.80
CA LEU A 288 10.81 4.17 -25.63
C LEU A 288 11.29 4.21 -27.09
N GLU A 289 11.46 5.40 -27.66
CA GLU A 289 12.04 5.59 -29.01
C GLU A 289 13.46 5.02 -29.14
N SER A 290 14.25 5.08 -28.07
CA SER A 290 15.62 4.55 -28.08
C SER A 290 15.70 3.01 -27.99
N VAL A 291 14.64 2.37 -27.47
CA VAL A 291 14.62 0.92 -27.18
C VAL A 291 13.78 0.15 -28.20
N ILE A 292 12.75 0.78 -28.77
CA ILE A 292 11.88 0.19 -29.78
C ILE A 292 12.38 0.65 -31.15
N PRO A 293 12.88 -0.26 -32.00
CA PRO A 293 13.34 0.12 -33.33
C PRO A 293 12.19 0.74 -34.14
N PRO A 294 12.46 1.77 -34.96
CA PRO A 294 11.43 2.34 -35.83
C PRO A 294 10.90 1.26 -36.78
N PRO A 295 9.61 1.32 -37.15
CA PRO A 295 9.04 0.35 -38.09
C PRO A 295 9.83 0.38 -39.41
N GLU A 296 10.10 -0.79 -40.00
CA GLU A 296 10.90 -0.92 -41.25
C GLU A 296 10.23 -0.29 -42.49
N THR A 297 9.10 0.38 -42.33
CA THR A 297 8.34 1.04 -43.41
C THR A 297 8.86 2.46 -43.66
N GLU A 298 10.06 2.55 -44.24
CA GLU A 298 10.52 3.62 -45.16
C GLU A 298 12.04 3.49 -45.36
N ARG A 299 12.48 2.43 -46.05
CA ARG A 299 13.68 2.54 -46.87
C ARG A 299 13.21 3.03 -48.25
N PRO A 300 13.58 4.24 -48.69
CA PRO A 300 13.41 4.61 -50.08
C PRO A 300 14.22 3.62 -50.91
N LEU A 301 13.57 2.97 -51.87
CA LEU A 301 14.24 2.23 -52.93
C LEU A 301 15.15 3.24 -53.65
N ALA A 302 16.46 3.05 -53.50
CA ALA A 302 17.47 3.67 -54.35
C ALA A 302 17.72 2.79 -55.58
#